data_AF-A0A819NGX6-F1
#
_entry.id   AF-A0A819NGX6-F1
#
_cell.length_a   1.000
_cell.length_b   1.000
_cell.length_c   1.000
_cell.angle_alpha   90.00
_cell.angle_beta   90.00
_cell.angle_gamma   90.00
#
_symmetry.space_group_name_H-M   'P 1'
#
loop_
_entity.id
_entity.type
_entity.pdbx_description
1 polymer ?
#
loop_
_entity_poly.entity_id
_entity_poly.type
_entity_poly.pdbx_seq_one_letter_code
_entity_poly.pdbx_strand_id
1 'polypeptide(L)'
;MPFKPNEIILTILFKICSEFTNEQTFQLAKNMFNEMPKIFYKNSALCNSYIHMLMKFGEISNAENIFSQIKKKDIIHYGVMMQ
;
A
#
# COMPACT_ATOMS: atom_id res chain seq x y z
N MET A 1 16.53 -4.35 -19.64
CA MET A 1 16.51 -4.71 -18.20
C MET A 1 15.09 -4.55 -17.71
N PRO A 2 14.42 -5.59 -17.20
CA PRO A 2 13.13 -5.38 -16.55
C PRO A 2 13.38 -4.53 -15.30
N PHE A 3 12.67 -3.40 -15.21
CA PHE A 3 12.73 -2.48 -14.09
C PHE A 3 12.13 -3.21 -12.88
N LYS A 4 12.98 -3.77 -12.01
CA LYS A 4 12.52 -4.44 -10.78
C LYS A 4 12.20 -3.33 -9.76
N PRO A 5 10.92 -3.06 -9.45
CA PRO A 5 10.59 -1.97 -8.56
C PRO A 5 11.20 -2.24 -7.19
N ASN A 6 11.91 -1.26 -6.64
CA ASN A 6 12.37 -1.32 -5.25
C ASN A 6 11.23 -0.81 -4.33
N GLU A 7 11.34 -1.12 -3.04
CA GLU A 7 10.35 -0.70 -2.03
C GLU A 7 10.08 0.82 -2.01
N ILE A 8 11.09 1.64 -2.31
CA ILE A 8 10.97 3.10 -2.35
C ILE A 8 10.09 3.54 -3.51
N ILE A 9 10.33 3.00 -4.72
CA ILE A 9 9.55 3.29 -5.91
C ILE A 9 8.10 2.89 -5.70
N LEU A 10 7.85 1.69 -5.16
CA LEU A 10 6.49 1.23 -4.86
C LEU A 10 5.79 2.11 -3.82
N THR A 11 6.52 2.56 -2.80
CA THR A 11 5.98 3.48 -1.78
C THR A 11 5.51 4.79 -2.40
N ILE A 12 6.34 5.39 -3.27
CA ILE A 12 6.01 6.62 -4.01
C ILE A 12 4.81 6.36 -4.93
N LEU A 13 4.80 5.24 -5.64
CA LEU A 13 3.74 4.89 -6.57
C LEU A 13 2.38 4.79 -5.88
N PHE A 14 2.29 4.08 -4.75
CA PHE A 14 1.03 3.99 -4.00
C PHE A 14 0.56 5.34 -3.48
N LYS A 15 1.48 6.22 -3.07
CA LYS A 15 1.14 7.58 -2.68
C LYS A 15 0.63 8.42 -3.85
N ILE A 16 1.19 8.26 -5.05
CA ILE A 16 0.66 8.91 -6.25
C ILE A 16 -0.72 8.34 -6.57
N CYS A 17 -0.88 7.02 -6.53
CA CYS A 17 -2.15 6.35 -6.77
C CYS A 17 -3.26 6.78 -5.81
N SER A 18 -2.93 7.14 -4.56
CA SER A 18 -3.92 7.63 -3.59
C SER A 18 -4.47 9.02 -3.90
N GLU A 19 -3.75 9.84 -4.67
CA GLU A 19 -4.21 11.18 -5.09
C GLU A 19 -5.18 11.12 -6.29
N PHE A 20 -5.08 10.07 -7.11
CA PHE A 20 -5.92 9.89 -8.30
C PHE A 20 -6.94 8.80 -8.06
N THR A 21 -8.14 9.18 -7.60
CA THR A 21 -9.26 8.26 -7.38
C THR A 21 -9.90 7.83 -8.71
N ASN A 22 -9.17 7.07 -9.52
CA ASN A 22 -9.70 6.39 -10.70
C ASN A 22 -9.44 4.88 -10.63
N GLU A 23 -10.36 4.10 -11.19
CA GLU A 23 -10.35 2.65 -11.09
C GLU A 23 -9.12 2.00 -11.76
N GLN A 24 -8.63 2.57 -12.86
CA GLN A 24 -7.45 2.05 -13.55
C GLN A 24 -6.20 2.11 -12.67
N THR A 25 -6.03 3.21 -11.94
CA THR A 25 -4.89 3.45 -11.06
C THR A 25 -4.95 2.52 -9.85
N PHE A 26 -6.16 2.27 -9.33
CA PHE A 26 -6.40 1.30 -8.27
C PHE A 26 -6.01 -0.12 -8.69
N GLN A 27 -6.49 -0.58 -9.84
CA GLN A 27 -6.18 -1.93 -10.33
C GLN A 27 -4.69 -2.11 -10.61
N LEU A 28 -4.04 -1.09 -11.18
CA LEU A 28 -2.59 -1.08 -11.36
C LEU A 28 -1.86 -1.27 -10.03
N ALA A 29 -2.21 -0.48 -9.01
CA ALA A 29 -1.56 -0.57 -7.70
C ALA A 29 -1.77 -1.94 -7.04
N LYS A 30 -2.97 -2.53 -7.13
CA LYS A 30 -3.23 -3.88 -6.63
C LYS A 30 -2.38 -4.93 -7.32
N ASN A 31 -2.27 -4.88 -8.65
CA ASN A 31 -1.44 -5.82 -9.41
C ASN A 31 0.03 -5.70 -9.00
N MET A 32 0.54 -4.47 -8.88
CA MET A 32 1.92 -4.22 -8.45
C MET A 32 2.19 -4.72 -7.02
N PHE A 33 1.23 -4.54 -6.10
CA PHE A 33 1.35 -5.06 -4.74
C PHE A 33 1.34 -6.59 -4.70
N ASN A 34 0.50 -7.24 -5.51
CA ASN A 34 0.40 -8.70 -5.59
C ASN A 34 1.64 -9.36 -6.20
N GLU A 35 2.28 -8.70 -7.17
CA GLU A 35 3.54 -9.16 -7.79
C GLU A 35 4.77 -8.90 -6.92
N MET A 36 4.61 -8.14 -5.83
CA MET A 36 5.70 -7.72 -4.98
C MET A 36 6.32 -8.89 -4.20
N PRO A 37 7.66 -8.94 -4.05
CA PRO A 37 8.31 -9.91 -3.18
C PRO A 37 7.79 -9.84 -1.74
N LYS A 38 7.45 -10.99 -1.16
CA LYS A 38 6.95 -11.10 0.23
C LYS A 38 7.86 -10.45 1.28
N ILE A 39 9.15 -10.29 0.99
CA ILE A 39 10.10 -9.63 1.89
C ILE A 39 9.80 -8.13 2.08
N PHE A 40 9.15 -7.47 1.11
CA PHE A 40 8.83 -6.04 1.18
C PHE A 40 7.66 -5.74 2.13
N TYR A 41 6.89 -6.75 2.54
CA TYR A 41 5.84 -6.61 3.57
C TYR A 41 6.41 -6.27 4.96
N LYS A 42 7.74 -6.36 5.14
CA LYS A 42 8.43 -5.89 6.34
C LYS A 42 8.66 -4.37 6.36
N ASN A 43 8.51 -3.71 5.21
CA ASN A 43 8.69 -2.28 5.12
C ASN A 43 7.39 -1.58 5.55
N SER A 44 7.42 -1.01 6.76
CA SER A 44 6.29 -0.29 7.34
C SER A 44 5.82 0.88 6.47
N ALA A 45 6.74 1.65 5.87
CA ALA A 45 6.38 2.80 5.04
C ALA A 45 5.62 2.37 3.78
N LEU A 46 6.06 1.27 3.15
CA LEU A 46 5.40 0.70 1.99
C LEU A 46 4.01 0.13 2.32
N CYS A 47 3.89 -0.61 3.43
CA CYS A 47 2.60 -1.10 3.89
C CYS A 47 1.65 0.04 4.23
N ASN A 48 2.14 1.09 4.89
CA ASN A 48 1.34 2.27 5.24
C ASN A 48 0.89 3.05 4.00
N SER A 49 1.74 3.21 2.98
CA SER A 49 1.34 3.88 1.74
C SER A 49 0.30 3.08 0.96
N TYR A 50 0.42 1.74 0.96
CA TYR A 50 -0.59 0.89 0.34
C TYR A 50 -1.92 0.90 1.12
N ILE A 51 -1.89 0.82 2.46
CA ILE A 51 -3.08 0.95 3.32
C ILE A 51 -3.76 2.30 3.08
N HIS A 52 -2.99 3.39 3.08
CA HIS A 52 -3.53 4.73 2.82
C HIS A 52 -4.24 4.80 1.47
N MET A 53 -3.64 4.24 0.43
CA MET A 53 -4.27 4.15 -0.88
C MET A 53 -5.58 3.34 -0.82
N LEU A 54 -5.58 2.15 -0.23
CA LEU A 54 -6.79 1.33 -0.08
C LEU A 54 -7.92 2.10 0.64
N MET A 55 -7.59 2.84 1.71
CA MET A 55 -8.54 3.68 2.44
C MET A 55 -9.15 4.77 1.55
N LYS A 56 -8.34 5.44 0.70
CA LYS A 56 -8.84 6.43 -0.27
C LYS A 56 -9.78 5.86 -1.32
N PHE A 57 -9.62 4.60 -1.69
CA PHE A 57 -10.54 3.90 -2.60
C PHE A 57 -11.72 3.23 -1.89
N GLY A 58 -11.85 3.36 -0.56
CA GLY A 58 -12.95 2.76 0.21
C GLY A 58 -12.79 1.25 0.45
N GLU A 59 -11.59 0.69 0.21
CA GLU A 59 -11.31 -0.74 0.24
C GLU A 59 -10.89 -1.20 1.64
N ILE A 60 -11.78 -0.94 2.60
CA ILE A 60 -11.52 -1.08 4.04
C ILE A 60 -11.11 -2.50 4.41
N SER A 61 -11.81 -3.52 3.92
CA SER A 61 -11.50 -4.92 4.25
C SER A 61 -10.10 -5.33 3.78
N ASN A 62 -9.65 -4.81 2.63
CA ASN A 62 -8.31 -5.06 2.13
C ASN A 62 -7.27 -4.31 2.97
N ALA A 63 -7.56 -3.08 3.38
CA ALA A 63 -6.70 -2.30 4.27
C ALA A 63 -6.52 -2.99 5.62
N GLU A 64 -7.62 -3.47 6.23
CA GLU A 64 -7.62 -4.23 7.48
C GLU A 64 -6.80 -5.51 7.39
N ASN A 65 -6.92 -6.25 6.28
CA ASN A 65 -6.13 -7.46 6.07
C ASN A 65 -4.61 -7.16 6.13
N ILE A 66 -4.15 -6.14 5.39
CA ILE A 66 -2.73 -5.76 5.40
C ILE A 66 -2.32 -5.24 6.78
N PHE A 67 -3.12 -4.38 7.39
CA PHE A 67 -2.89 -3.86 8.74
C PHE A 67 -2.77 -4.97 9.78
N SER A 68 -3.60 -6.02 9.70
CA SER A 68 -3.57 -7.15 10.62
C SER A 68 -2.23 -7.91 10.57
N GLN A 69 -1.60 -7.99 9.39
CA GLN A 69 -0.33 -8.69 9.18
C GLN A 69 0.89 -7.94 9.76
N ILE A 70 0.73 -6.65 10.09
CA ILE A 70 1.79 -5.85 10.71
C ILE A 70 1.96 -6.26 12.18
N LYS A 71 3.09 -6.93 12.48
CA LYS A 71 3.37 -7.47 13.82
C LYS A 71 3.48 -6.40 14.91
N LYS A 72 4.17 -5.29 14.63
CA LYS A 72 4.35 -4.18 15.57
C LYS A 72 3.77 -2.91 14.95
N LYS A 73 2.60 -2.52 15.44
CA LYS A 73 1.90 -1.31 15.01
C LYS A 73 2.38 -0.13 15.86
N ASP A 74 2.46 1.04 15.23
CA ASP A 74 2.73 2.32 15.87
C ASP A 74 1.66 3.34 15.47
N ILE A 75 1.77 4.57 15.98
CA ILE A 75 0.80 5.63 15.73
C ILE A 75 0.59 5.94 14.24
N ILE A 76 1.60 5.74 13.40
CA ILE A 76 1.49 5.97 11.95
C ILE A 76 0.56 4.93 11.34
N HIS A 77 0.70 3.66 11.72
CA HIS A 77 -0.15 2.58 11.23
C HIS A 77 -1.62 2.80 11.59
N TYR A 78 -1.91 3.21 12.83
CA TYR A 78 -3.28 3.54 13.23
C TYR A 78 -3.79 4.79 12.51
N GLY A 79 -2.92 5.79 12.35
CA GLY A 79 -3.23 7.03 11.64
C GLY A 79 -3.68 6.79 10.20
N VAL A 80 -3.02 5.90 9.46
CA VAL A 80 -3.41 5.61 8.07
C VAL A 80 -4.74 4.88 7.94
N MET A 81 -5.16 4.09 8.94
CA MET A 81 -6.48 3.43 8.96
C MET A 81 -7.64 4.39 9.26
N MET A 82 -7.35 5.62 9.69
CA MET A 82 -8.35 6.63 10.03
C MET A 82 -8.49 7.73 8.95
N GLN A 83 -7.81 7.60 7.81
CA GLN A 83 -7.71 8.62 6.74
C GLN A 83 -8.59 8.37 5.52
#